data_AF-A0A353T6V4-F1
#
_entry.id   AF-A0A353T6V4-F1
#
_cell.length_a   1.000
_cell.length_b   1.000
_cell.length_c   1.000
_cell.angle_alpha   90.00
_cell.angle_beta   90.00
_cell.angle_gamma   90.00
#
_symmetry.space_group_name_H-M   'P 1'
#
loop_
_entity.id
_entity.type
_entity.pdbx_description
1 polymer ?
#
loop_
_entity_poly.entity_id
_entity_poly.type
_entity_poly.pdbx_seq_one_letter_code
_entity_poly.pdbx_strand_id
1 'polypeptide(L)'
;MINRLPKTVNEIIADRAIRHALYLERYKTGQVEAIVKLLNSGLEPKLSAKLESSLQSITKKSPMLQKLFSYNGVLVKAEYKTMEQHLYKNLKDLAGNESDWQINSLNQSTPIMLDFAAPAPKVLTALVENAPMQGALLKDWFSKLADDTAFQVNRQISLGITSGEGIEQIVCRIKGTRAAQYSDGILNISRNNLRSIVRTSVSHVSDVARTETFKENSEVIKGVQLHATLDTQTCEQCMAEDGKIYEIDEAPAAPFHFSCRCTKIPVLKSWKELGINLKEAPEGTRASMNGQVPTSLTYGQWLKNQSAEIQNDALGIGKAKLFRDGKITVGDFVDNRGKTLTLNELARIAG
;
A
#
# COMPACT_ATOMS: atom_id res chain seq x y z
N MET A 1 38.67 -9.79 5.76
CA MET A 1 37.59 -10.80 5.80
C MET A 1 36.77 -10.52 7.05
N ILE A 2 35.58 -9.91 6.92
CA ILE A 2 34.73 -9.63 8.08
C ILE A 2 34.07 -10.96 8.46
N ASN A 3 34.43 -11.48 9.64
CA ASN A 3 33.90 -12.69 10.21
C ASN A 3 32.39 -12.50 10.44
N ARG A 4 31.55 -12.93 9.48
CA ARG A 4 30.09 -12.87 9.64
C ARG A 4 29.69 -13.94 10.67
N LEU A 5 29.22 -13.49 11.82
CA LEU A 5 28.57 -14.36 12.81
C LEU A 5 27.43 -15.15 12.13
N PRO A 6 27.18 -16.41 12.53
CA PRO A 6 26.09 -17.20 11.97
C PRO A 6 24.75 -16.54 12.27
N LYS A 7 23.94 -16.29 11.23
CA LYS A 7 22.61 -15.67 11.36
C LYS A 7 21.60 -16.60 12.01
N THR A 8 20.67 -16.05 12.77
CA THR A 8 19.53 -16.82 13.32
C THR A 8 18.51 -17.15 12.24
N VAL A 9 17.63 -18.14 12.48
CA VAL A 9 16.55 -18.50 11.53
C VAL A 9 15.61 -17.31 11.31
N ASN A 10 15.25 -16.59 12.38
CA ASN A 10 14.39 -15.42 12.31
C ASN A 10 15.02 -14.29 11.48
N GLU A 11 16.34 -14.14 11.50
CA GLU A 11 17.05 -13.17 10.65
C GLU A 11 17.05 -13.55 9.18
N ILE A 12 17.24 -14.84 8.88
CA ILE A 12 17.18 -15.34 7.50
C ILE A 12 15.78 -15.10 6.93
N ILE A 13 14.74 -15.35 7.73
CA ILE A 13 13.34 -15.08 7.39
C ILE A 13 13.13 -13.59 7.17
N ALA A 14 13.61 -12.74 8.08
CA ALA A 14 13.49 -11.29 7.94
C ALA A 14 14.17 -10.76 6.66
N ASP A 15 15.40 -11.19 6.37
CA ASP A 15 16.12 -10.80 5.15
C ASP A 15 15.43 -11.27 3.85
N ARG A 16 14.80 -12.44 3.88
CA ARG A 16 13.97 -12.94 2.77
C ARG A 16 12.71 -12.10 2.62
N ALA A 17 12.02 -11.80 3.72
CA ALA A 17 10.79 -11.00 3.73
C ALA A 17 11.05 -9.56 3.23
N ILE A 18 12.17 -8.94 3.61
CA ILE A 18 12.55 -7.60 3.11
C ILE A 18 12.77 -7.62 1.60
N ARG A 19 13.49 -8.62 1.08
CA ARG A 19 13.69 -8.77 -0.37
C ARG A 19 12.37 -9.00 -1.10
N HIS A 20 11.49 -9.81 -0.54
CA HIS A 20 10.15 -10.04 -1.08
C HIS A 20 9.30 -8.77 -1.09
N ALA A 21 9.36 -7.96 -0.03
CA ALA A 21 8.68 -6.66 0.02
C ALA A 21 9.11 -5.74 -1.14
N LEU A 22 10.40 -5.73 -1.51
CA LEU A 22 10.88 -4.98 -2.68
C LEU A 22 10.32 -5.52 -4.01
N TYR A 23 10.23 -6.84 -4.17
CA TYR A 23 9.58 -7.43 -5.35
C TYR A 23 8.09 -7.12 -5.40
N LEU A 24 7.42 -7.12 -4.25
CA LEU A 24 6.03 -6.74 -4.13
C LEU A 24 5.83 -5.26 -4.51
N GLU A 25 6.73 -4.36 -4.15
CA GLU A 25 6.67 -2.96 -4.61
C GLU A 25 6.78 -2.84 -6.14
N ARG A 26 7.63 -3.63 -6.78
CA ARG A 26 7.72 -3.68 -8.25
C ARG A 26 6.43 -4.23 -8.87
N TYR A 27 5.86 -5.28 -8.27
CA TYR A 27 4.58 -5.84 -8.69
C TYR A 27 3.44 -4.80 -8.54
N LYS A 28 3.38 -4.07 -7.43
CA LYS A 28 2.43 -2.95 -7.22
C LYS A 28 2.52 -1.94 -8.36
N THR A 29 3.74 -1.53 -8.73
CA THR A 29 3.95 -0.59 -9.84
C THR A 29 3.44 -1.15 -11.17
N GLY A 30 3.74 -2.40 -11.50
CA GLY A 30 3.24 -3.05 -12.71
C GLY A 30 1.71 -3.14 -12.77
N GLN A 31 1.06 -3.49 -11.64
CA GLN A 31 -0.41 -3.52 -11.55
C GLN A 31 -1.03 -2.13 -11.73
N VAL A 32 -0.42 -1.11 -11.12
CA VAL A 32 -0.83 0.28 -11.30
C VAL A 32 -0.75 0.69 -12.77
N GLU A 33 0.36 0.42 -13.43
CA GLU A 33 0.54 0.77 -14.84
C GLU A 33 -0.46 0.07 -15.75
N ALA A 34 -0.73 -1.22 -15.51
CA ALA A 34 -1.72 -1.99 -16.25
C ALA A 34 -3.14 -1.40 -16.10
N ILE A 35 -3.56 -1.10 -14.86
CA ILE A 35 -4.88 -0.55 -14.58
C ILE A 35 -5.03 0.89 -15.10
N VAL A 36 -4.01 1.73 -14.94
CA VAL A 36 -4.03 3.10 -15.50
C VAL A 36 -4.04 3.07 -17.03
N LYS A 37 -3.36 2.11 -17.66
CA LYS A 37 -3.42 1.91 -19.10
C LYS A 37 -4.83 1.56 -19.55
N LEU A 38 -5.54 0.68 -18.84
CA LEU A 38 -6.94 0.36 -19.12
C LEU A 38 -7.85 1.60 -19.05
N LEU A 39 -7.66 2.45 -18.03
CA LEU A 39 -8.40 3.72 -17.93
C LEU A 39 -8.13 4.61 -19.15
N ASN A 40 -6.87 4.79 -19.52
CA ASN A 40 -6.46 5.67 -20.63
C ASN A 40 -6.90 5.13 -22.00
N SER A 41 -6.90 3.82 -22.22
CA SER A 41 -7.34 3.22 -23.50
C SER A 41 -8.86 3.05 -23.58
N GLY A 42 -9.53 2.84 -22.44
CA GLY A 42 -10.95 2.53 -22.38
C GLY A 42 -11.82 3.77 -22.26
N LEU A 43 -11.60 4.59 -21.23
CA LEU A 43 -12.49 5.69 -20.88
C LEU A 43 -12.24 6.94 -21.73
N GLU A 44 -10.97 7.33 -21.88
CA GLU A 44 -10.59 8.61 -22.47
C GLU A 44 -11.06 8.78 -23.94
N PRO A 45 -10.91 7.79 -24.83
CA PRO A 45 -11.37 7.92 -26.21
C PRO A 45 -12.89 7.93 -26.32
N LYS A 46 -13.57 7.07 -25.54
CA LYS A 46 -15.04 6.97 -25.53
C LYS A 46 -15.68 8.24 -25.01
N LEU A 47 -15.11 8.83 -23.96
CA LEU A 47 -15.58 10.10 -23.41
C LEU A 47 -15.38 11.25 -24.42
N SER A 48 -14.20 11.34 -25.03
CA SER A 48 -13.89 12.40 -26.01
C SER A 48 -14.81 12.34 -27.24
N ALA A 49 -14.96 11.15 -27.84
CA ALA A 49 -15.84 10.95 -28.99
C ALA A 49 -17.31 11.26 -28.67
N LYS A 50 -17.76 10.93 -27.44
CA LYS A 50 -19.11 11.27 -27.01
C LYS A 50 -19.30 12.76 -26.81
N LEU A 51 -18.32 13.45 -26.24
CA LEU A 51 -18.35 14.89 -26.04
C LEU A 51 -18.41 15.63 -27.37
N GLU A 52 -17.54 15.28 -28.32
CA GLU A 52 -17.51 15.88 -29.66
C GLU A 52 -18.85 15.70 -30.39
N SER A 53 -19.40 14.48 -30.42
CA SER A 53 -20.68 14.21 -31.09
C SER A 53 -21.89 14.83 -30.39
N SER A 54 -21.90 14.88 -29.05
CA SER A 54 -23.05 15.38 -28.31
C SER A 54 -23.07 16.91 -28.29
N LEU A 55 -21.92 17.56 -28.11
CA LEU A 55 -21.83 19.01 -27.94
C LEU A 55 -22.06 19.79 -29.25
N GLN A 56 -21.88 19.18 -30.43
CA GLN A 56 -22.31 19.77 -31.71
C GLN A 56 -23.83 20.01 -31.78
N SER A 57 -24.62 19.30 -30.98
CA SER A 57 -26.08 19.34 -30.98
C SER A 57 -26.70 20.00 -29.73
N ILE A 58 -25.88 20.37 -28.73
CA ILE A 58 -26.35 20.86 -27.43
C ILE A 58 -26.38 22.39 -27.41
N THR A 59 -27.59 22.96 -27.39
CA THR A 59 -27.84 24.36 -27.01
C THR A 59 -28.21 24.45 -25.52
N LYS A 60 -27.90 25.61 -24.90
CA LYS A 60 -27.71 25.90 -23.46
C LYS A 60 -28.74 25.37 -22.42
N LYS A 61 -29.86 24.74 -22.80
CA LYS A 61 -30.79 24.07 -21.87
C LYS A 61 -31.52 22.93 -22.59
N SER A 62 -31.28 21.67 -22.22
CA SER A 62 -32.04 20.54 -22.79
C SER A 62 -31.97 19.28 -21.93
N PRO A 63 -33.05 18.45 -21.91
CA PRO A 63 -33.00 17.04 -21.51
C PRO A 63 -31.80 16.25 -22.08
N MET A 64 -31.19 16.71 -23.18
CA MET A 64 -29.95 16.14 -23.72
C MET A 64 -28.76 16.22 -22.76
N LEU A 65 -28.62 17.27 -21.94
CA LEU A 65 -27.50 17.37 -21.00
C LEU A 65 -27.61 16.33 -19.89
N GLN A 66 -28.83 16.12 -19.37
CA GLN A 66 -29.10 15.05 -18.41
C GLN A 66 -28.86 13.67 -19.03
N LYS A 67 -29.27 13.45 -20.28
CA LYS A 67 -28.97 12.21 -21.01
C LYS A 67 -27.46 11.98 -21.17
N LEU A 68 -26.69 13.04 -21.45
CA LEU A 68 -25.22 12.97 -21.54
C LEU A 68 -24.61 12.60 -20.17
N PHE A 69 -25.07 13.23 -19.08
CA PHE A 69 -24.57 12.95 -17.74
C PHE A 69 -24.86 11.51 -17.30
N SER A 70 -26.07 11.02 -17.56
CA SER A 70 -26.45 9.63 -17.30
C SER A 70 -25.61 8.67 -18.13
N TYR A 71 -25.39 8.96 -19.42
CA TYR A 71 -24.52 8.16 -20.28
C TYR A 71 -23.08 8.10 -19.77
N ASN A 72 -22.50 9.25 -19.41
CA ASN A 72 -21.15 9.32 -18.84
C ASN A 72 -21.05 8.48 -17.56
N GLY A 73 -22.06 8.56 -16.69
CA GLY A 73 -22.13 7.72 -15.49
C GLY A 73 -22.11 6.22 -15.80
N VAL A 74 -22.94 5.77 -16.74
CA VAL A 74 -22.98 4.36 -17.17
C VAL A 74 -21.65 3.92 -17.79
N LEU A 75 -21.08 4.75 -18.67
CA LEU A 75 -19.81 4.47 -19.33
C LEU A 75 -18.67 4.34 -18.30
N VAL A 76 -18.52 5.33 -17.42
CA VAL A 76 -17.48 5.32 -16.38
C VAL A 76 -17.63 4.10 -15.49
N LYS A 77 -18.85 3.78 -15.03
CA LYS A 77 -19.09 2.58 -14.21
C LYS A 77 -18.70 1.28 -14.91
N ALA A 78 -19.00 1.15 -16.20
CA ALA A 78 -18.64 -0.03 -16.98
C ALA A 78 -17.11 -0.20 -17.12
N GLU A 79 -16.39 0.89 -17.37
CA GLU A 79 -14.92 0.87 -17.45
C GLU A 79 -14.29 0.52 -16.09
N TYR A 80 -14.78 1.13 -15.01
CA TYR A 80 -14.31 0.82 -13.66
C TYR A 80 -14.57 -0.61 -13.24
N LYS A 81 -15.73 -1.17 -13.59
CA LYS A 81 -16.02 -2.60 -13.36
C LYS A 81 -15.08 -3.53 -14.13
N THR A 82 -14.68 -3.14 -15.35
CA THR A 82 -13.70 -3.91 -16.14
C THR A 82 -12.32 -3.90 -15.46
N MET A 83 -11.89 -2.73 -14.97
CA MET A 83 -10.64 -2.60 -14.22
C MET A 83 -10.68 -3.37 -12.88
N GLU A 84 -11.81 -3.31 -12.17
CA GLU A 84 -12.07 -4.06 -10.94
C GLU A 84 -11.91 -5.56 -11.17
N GLN A 85 -12.56 -6.11 -12.20
CA GLN A 85 -12.46 -7.53 -12.56
C GLN A 85 -11.02 -7.95 -12.91
N HIS A 86 -10.30 -7.12 -13.65
CA HIS A 86 -8.90 -7.36 -13.98
C HIS A 86 -8.04 -7.41 -12.71
N LEU A 87 -8.23 -6.46 -11.80
CA LEU A 87 -7.50 -6.42 -10.54
C LEU A 87 -7.84 -7.63 -9.66
N TYR A 88 -9.12 -7.99 -9.51
CA TYR A 88 -9.54 -9.14 -8.72
C TYR A 88 -8.88 -10.44 -9.16
N LYS A 89 -8.79 -10.69 -10.47
CA LYS A 89 -8.09 -11.87 -10.99
C LYS A 89 -6.64 -11.90 -10.52
N ASN A 90 -5.92 -10.80 -10.71
CA ASN A 90 -4.50 -10.71 -10.34
C ASN A 90 -4.30 -10.81 -8.81
N LEU A 91 -5.23 -10.28 -8.01
CA LEU A 91 -5.19 -10.38 -6.55
C LEU A 91 -5.44 -11.80 -6.04
N LYS A 92 -6.33 -12.57 -6.68
CA LYS A 92 -6.53 -13.99 -6.34
C LYS A 92 -5.27 -14.81 -6.59
N ASP A 93 -4.63 -14.59 -7.74
CA ASP A 93 -3.34 -15.23 -8.07
C ASP A 93 -2.25 -14.81 -7.08
N LEU A 94 -2.21 -13.51 -6.71
CA LEU A 94 -1.27 -12.99 -5.71
C LEU A 94 -1.46 -13.65 -4.34
N ALA A 95 -2.69 -13.84 -3.87
CA ALA A 95 -2.95 -14.42 -2.55
C ALA A 95 -2.38 -15.84 -2.42
N GLY A 96 -2.58 -16.68 -3.45
CA GLY A 96 -2.00 -18.03 -3.51
C GLY A 96 -0.47 -17.98 -3.54
N ASN A 97 0.09 -17.20 -4.47
CA ASN A 97 1.54 -17.05 -4.61
C ASN A 97 2.21 -16.52 -3.34
N GLU A 98 1.54 -15.61 -2.61
CA GLU A 98 2.04 -15.07 -1.36
C GLU A 98 2.11 -16.15 -0.28
N SER A 99 1.04 -16.93 -0.10
CA SER A 99 1.02 -18.05 0.84
C SER A 99 2.11 -19.08 0.52
N ASP A 100 2.22 -19.48 -0.76
CA ASP A 100 3.25 -20.43 -1.21
C ASP A 100 4.65 -19.88 -0.96
N TRP A 101 4.87 -18.58 -1.22
CA TRP A 101 6.14 -17.94 -0.95
C TRP A 101 6.48 -17.95 0.55
N GLN A 102 5.52 -17.66 1.44
CA GLN A 102 5.74 -17.71 2.88
C GLN A 102 6.17 -19.10 3.32
N ILE A 103 5.45 -20.14 2.90
CA ILE A 103 5.76 -21.54 3.25
C ILE A 103 7.14 -21.95 2.74
N ASN A 104 7.44 -21.65 1.48
CA ASN A 104 8.75 -21.96 0.89
C ASN A 104 9.87 -21.18 1.59
N SER A 105 9.64 -19.93 1.97
CA SER A 105 10.60 -19.10 2.71
C SER A 105 10.87 -19.69 4.10
N LEU A 106 9.83 -20.12 4.81
CA LEU A 106 9.94 -20.77 6.13
C LEU A 106 10.73 -22.08 6.02
N ASN A 107 10.31 -22.98 5.12
CA ASN A 107 10.99 -24.27 4.86
C ASN A 107 12.48 -24.12 4.52
N GLN A 108 12.84 -23.15 3.69
CA GLN A 108 14.24 -22.91 3.31
C GLN A 108 15.07 -22.19 4.38
N SER A 109 14.43 -21.66 5.42
CA SER A 109 15.10 -20.93 6.50
C SER A 109 15.28 -21.79 7.74
N THR A 110 14.50 -22.87 7.90
CA THR A 110 14.58 -23.80 9.02
C THR A 110 15.54 -24.95 8.70
N PRO A 111 16.53 -25.25 9.57
CA PRO A 111 17.51 -26.32 9.35
C PRO A 111 16.93 -27.74 9.54
N ILE A 112 15.70 -27.84 10.06
CA ILE A 112 14.96 -29.09 10.22
C ILE A 112 13.69 -29.05 9.38
N MET A 113 13.20 -30.23 8.99
CA MET A 113 11.93 -30.36 8.29
C MET A 113 10.80 -30.08 9.27
N LEU A 114 10.12 -28.95 9.07
CA LEU A 114 8.90 -28.58 9.77
C LEU A 114 7.74 -28.63 8.77
N ASP A 115 6.63 -29.23 9.18
CA ASP A 115 5.44 -29.28 8.34
C ASP A 115 4.69 -27.94 8.47
N PHE A 116 4.84 -27.10 7.44
CA PHE A 116 4.07 -25.86 7.33
C PHE A 116 2.81 -26.08 6.49
N ALA A 117 1.66 -25.68 7.02
CA ALA A 117 0.37 -25.79 6.35
C ALA A 117 0.08 -24.55 5.49
N ALA A 118 -0.50 -24.76 4.31
CA ALA A 118 -1.06 -23.71 3.48
C ALA A 118 -2.56 -23.53 3.75
N PRO A 119 -3.07 -22.29 3.85
CA PRO A 119 -4.51 -22.06 3.85
C PRO A 119 -5.14 -22.62 2.57
N ALA A 120 -6.35 -23.15 2.68
CA ALA A 120 -7.06 -23.67 1.52
C ALA A 120 -7.28 -22.55 0.47
N PRO A 121 -7.10 -22.81 -0.84
CA PRO A 121 -7.26 -21.78 -1.88
C PRO A 121 -8.63 -21.07 -1.87
N LYS A 122 -9.67 -21.77 -1.42
CA LYS A 122 -11.02 -21.22 -1.26
C LYS A 122 -11.08 -20.16 -0.15
N VAL A 123 -10.33 -20.34 0.94
CA VAL A 123 -10.21 -19.36 2.03
C VAL A 123 -9.52 -18.10 1.51
N LEU A 124 -8.37 -18.25 0.83
CA LEU A 124 -7.65 -17.12 0.24
C LEU A 124 -8.51 -16.33 -0.76
N THR A 125 -9.25 -17.04 -1.62
CA THR A 125 -10.17 -16.40 -2.58
C THR A 125 -11.29 -15.63 -1.87
N ALA A 126 -11.88 -16.22 -0.82
CA ALA A 126 -12.93 -15.58 -0.03
C ALA A 126 -12.40 -14.34 0.70
N LEU A 127 -11.15 -14.37 1.18
CA LEU A 127 -10.49 -13.24 1.82
C LEU A 127 -10.26 -12.08 0.84
N VAL A 128 -9.84 -12.34 -0.39
CA VAL A 128 -9.70 -11.29 -1.42
C VAL A 128 -11.03 -10.58 -1.70
N GLU A 129 -12.15 -11.31 -1.66
CA GLU A 129 -13.47 -10.77 -1.99
C GLU A 129 -14.13 -10.04 -0.82
N ASN A 130 -13.92 -10.52 0.41
CA ASN A 130 -14.71 -10.12 1.57
C ASN A 130 -13.91 -9.39 2.67
N ALA A 131 -12.58 -9.36 2.61
CA ALA A 131 -11.79 -8.64 3.61
C ALA A 131 -11.88 -7.12 3.38
N PRO A 132 -12.39 -6.34 4.35
CA PRO A 132 -12.47 -4.89 4.22
C PRO A 132 -11.06 -4.28 4.21
N MET A 133 -10.80 -3.44 3.22
CA MET A 133 -9.58 -2.64 3.11
C MET A 133 -9.92 -1.19 3.41
N GLN A 134 -9.28 -0.61 4.43
CA GLN A 134 -9.53 0.79 4.82
C GLN A 134 -11.03 1.06 5.08
N GLY A 135 -11.73 0.09 5.68
CA GLY A 135 -13.15 0.20 6.06
C GLY A 135 -14.17 -0.10 4.96
N ALA A 136 -13.76 -0.48 3.74
CA ALA A 136 -14.68 -0.84 2.66
C ALA A 136 -14.14 -1.99 1.81
N LEU A 137 -15.02 -2.65 1.05
CA LEU A 137 -14.61 -3.72 0.13
C LEU A 137 -14.00 -3.11 -1.15
N LEU A 138 -13.19 -3.89 -1.86
CA LEU A 138 -12.57 -3.44 -3.11
C LEU A 138 -13.62 -3.00 -4.14
N LYS A 139 -14.71 -3.75 -4.28
CA LYS A 139 -15.85 -3.38 -5.13
C LYS A 139 -16.45 -2.01 -4.78
N ASP A 140 -16.53 -1.69 -3.48
CA ASP A 140 -17.12 -0.44 -3.00
C ASP A 140 -16.19 0.74 -3.29
N TRP A 141 -14.87 0.53 -3.16
CA TRP A 141 -13.86 1.51 -3.59
C TRP A 141 -13.94 1.78 -5.10
N PHE A 142 -14.06 0.75 -5.93
CA PHE A 142 -14.19 0.93 -7.38
C PHE A 142 -15.49 1.63 -7.77
N SER A 143 -16.61 1.30 -7.11
CA SER A 143 -17.88 2.03 -7.29
C SER A 143 -17.72 3.50 -6.93
N LYS A 144 -17.09 3.81 -5.79
CA LYS A 144 -16.86 5.20 -5.36
C LYS A 144 -15.98 5.97 -6.33
N LEU A 145 -14.89 5.36 -6.81
CA LEU A 145 -14.02 5.97 -7.82
C LEU A 145 -14.78 6.26 -9.11
N ALA A 146 -15.65 5.35 -9.55
CA ALA A 146 -16.47 5.53 -10.74
C ALA A 146 -17.45 6.70 -10.57
N ASP A 147 -18.15 6.76 -9.43
CA ASP A 147 -19.10 7.83 -9.12
C ASP A 147 -18.39 9.20 -9.05
N ASP A 148 -17.24 9.27 -8.39
CA ASP A 148 -16.44 10.50 -8.30
C ASP A 148 -15.94 10.96 -9.67
N THR A 149 -15.46 10.02 -10.49
CA THR A 149 -14.97 10.33 -11.84
C THR A 149 -16.10 10.84 -12.73
N ALA A 150 -17.25 10.18 -12.71
CA ALA A 150 -18.43 10.61 -13.47
C ALA A 150 -18.91 11.99 -13.01
N PHE A 151 -18.95 12.23 -11.70
CA PHE A 151 -19.31 13.53 -11.14
C PHE A 151 -18.35 14.63 -11.60
N GLN A 152 -17.03 14.41 -11.50
CA GLN A 152 -16.03 15.40 -11.91
C GLN A 152 -16.13 15.72 -13.40
N VAL A 153 -16.26 14.70 -14.25
CA VAL A 153 -16.46 14.88 -15.69
C VAL A 153 -17.71 15.72 -15.98
N ASN A 154 -18.85 15.35 -15.41
CA ASN A 154 -20.11 16.06 -15.62
C ASN A 154 -20.04 17.50 -15.12
N ARG A 155 -19.38 17.73 -13.98
CA ARG A 155 -19.12 19.08 -13.44
C ARG A 155 -18.30 19.93 -14.41
N GLN A 156 -17.22 19.40 -15.00
CA GLN A 156 -16.40 20.14 -15.96
C GLN A 156 -17.14 20.45 -17.25
N ILE A 157 -18.01 19.55 -17.72
CA ILE A 157 -18.87 19.79 -18.87
C ILE A 157 -19.87 20.91 -18.56
N SER A 158 -20.53 20.84 -17.40
CA SER A 158 -21.49 21.87 -16.98
C SER A 158 -20.85 23.24 -16.89
N LEU A 159 -19.67 23.34 -16.27
CA LEU A 159 -18.93 24.59 -16.14
C LEU A 159 -18.55 25.17 -17.50
N GLY A 160 -18.05 24.34 -18.42
CA GLY A 160 -17.68 24.79 -19.76
C GLY A 160 -18.86 25.34 -20.55
N ILE A 161 -20.02 24.65 -20.50
CA ILE A 161 -21.24 25.12 -21.16
C ILE A 161 -21.73 26.44 -20.56
N THR A 162 -21.71 26.60 -19.23
CA THR A 162 -22.14 27.84 -18.57
C THR A 162 -21.20 29.01 -18.85
N SER A 163 -19.90 28.73 -18.95
CA SER A 163 -18.87 29.73 -19.23
C SER A 163 -18.75 30.06 -20.73
N GLY A 164 -19.44 29.34 -21.61
CA GLY A 164 -19.37 29.54 -23.06
C GLY A 164 -18.06 29.05 -23.69
N GLU A 165 -17.38 28.10 -23.07
CA GLU A 165 -16.15 27.50 -23.58
C GLU A 165 -16.39 26.69 -24.85
N GLY A 166 -15.38 26.67 -25.74
CA GLY A 166 -15.38 25.82 -26.91
C GLY A 166 -15.27 24.33 -26.54
N ILE A 167 -15.84 23.45 -27.37
CA ILE A 167 -15.87 21.99 -27.13
C ILE A 167 -14.45 21.44 -26.92
N GLU A 168 -13.51 21.85 -27.76
CA GLU A 168 -12.10 21.44 -27.67
C GLU A 168 -11.45 21.86 -26.35
N GLN A 169 -11.82 23.04 -25.80
CA GLN A 169 -11.31 23.51 -24.51
C GLN A 169 -11.84 22.64 -23.36
N ILE A 170 -13.13 22.28 -23.40
CA ILE A 170 -13.75 21.38 -22.41
C ILE A 170 -13.10 20.00 -22.45
N VAL A 171 -12.93 19.42 -23.66
CA VAL A 171 -12.29 18.11 -23.84
C VAL A 171 -10.84 18.16 -23.38
N CYS A 172 -10.08 19.19 -23.76
CA CYS A 172 -8.69 19.38 -23.34
C CYS A 172 -8.56 19.48 -21.82
N ARG A 173 -9.43 20.25 -21.15
CA ARG A 173 -9.43 20.34 -19.67
C ARG A 173 -9.74 19.01 -18.99
N ILE A 174 -10.63 18.20 -19.57
CA ILE A 174 -10.97 16.90 -19.00
C ILE A 174 -9.82 15.91 -19.20
N LYS A 175 -9.33 15.82 -20.43
CA LYS A 175 -8.32 14.84 -20.87
C LYS A 175 -6.91 15.15 -20.36
N GLY A 176 -6.54 16.43 -20.41
CA GLY A 176 -5.16 16.91 -20.32
C GLY A 176 -4.48 16.99 -21.68
N THR A 177 -3.29 17.58 -21.71
CA THR A 177 -2.48 17.77 -22.91
C THR A 177 -1.44 16.67 -23.06
N ARG A 178 -1.11 16.32 -24.32
CA ARG A 178 -0.03 15.37 -24.61
C ARG A 178 1.33 15.88 -24.12
N ALA A 179 1.55 17.19 -24.19
CA ALA A 179 2.79 17.84 -23.73
C ALA A 179 3.06 17.60 -22.24
N ALA A 180 2.01 17.64 -21.41
CA ALA A 180 2.10 17.35 -19.98
C ALA A 180 1.84 15.86 -19.64
N GLN A 181 1.90 14.95 -20.63
CA GLN A 181 1.55 13.54 -20.44
C GLN A 181 0.17 13.34 -19.77
N TYR A 182 -0.79 14.20 -20.07
CA TYR A 182 -2.15 14.21 -19.53
C TYR A 182 -2.24 14.45 -18.01
N SER A 183 -1.15 14.91 -17.37
CA SER A 183 -1.09 15.19 -15.93
C SER A 183 -1.83 16.47 -15.51
N ASP A 184 -2.10 17.34 -16.46
CA ASP A 184 -2.81 18.61 -16.34
C ASP A 184 -4.34 18.50 -16.48
N GLY A 185 -4.85 17.32 -16.87
CA GLY A 185 -6.28 17.07 -17.01
C GLY A 185 -6.98 16.67 -15.70
N ILE A 186 -8.30 16.89 -15.60
CA ILE A 186 -9.09 16.46 -14.42
C ILE A 186 -9.00 14.94 -14.18
N LEU A 187 -8.85 14.15 -15.25
CA LEU A 187 -8.68 12.70 -15.15
C LEU A 187 -7.39 12.30 -14.44
N ASN A 188 -6.41 13.19 -14.28
CA ASN A 188 -5.22 12.89 -13.49
C ASN A 188 -5.54 12.66 -12.00
N ILE A 189 -6.56 13.34 -11.45
CA ILE A 189 -7.06 13.05 -10.09
C ILE A 189 -7.59 11.61 -10.02
N SER A 190 -8.36 11.21 -11.03
CA SER A 190 -8.92 9.85 -11.11
C SER A 190 -7.81 8.81 -11.23
N ARG A 191 -6.76 9.09 -12.02
CA ARG A 191 -5.54 8.26 -12.11
C ARG A 191 -4.86 8.14 -10.75
N ASN A 192 -4.63 9.24 -10.03
CA ASN A 192 -3.95 9.22 -8.73
C ASN A 192 -4.73 8.47 -7.64
N ASN A 193 -6.05 8.64 -7.61
CA ASN A 193 -6.90 7.89 -6.69
C ASN A 193 -6.87 6.39 -7.02
N LEU A 194 -6.94 6.04 -8.31
CA LEU A 194 -6.83 4.66 -8.77
C LEU A 194 -5.47 4.03 -8.42
N ARG A 195 -4.36 4.77 -8.60
CA ARG A 195 -3.01 4.34 -8.17
C ARG A 195 -3.00 3.98 -6.69
N SER A 196 -3.58 4.83 -5.85
CA SER A 196 -3.63 4.64 -4.40
C SER A 196 -4.44 3.41 -4.02
N ILE A 197 -5.63 3.23 -4.60
CA ILE A 197 -6.48 2.04 -4.34
C ILE A 197 -5.78 0.76 -4.79
N VAL A 198 -5.20 0.72 -6.00
CA VAL A 198 -4.51 -0.49 -6.52
C VAL A 198 -3.32 -0.87 -5.62
N ARG A 199 -2.46 0.09 -5.26
CA ARG A 199 -1.31 -0.17 -4.37
C ARG A 199 -1.75 -0.69 -3.01
N THR A 200 -2.80 -0.10 -2.46
CA THR A 200 -3.36 -0.49 -1.16
C THR A 200 -3.97 -1.90 -1.24
N SER A 201 -4.66 -2.22 -2.33
CA SER A 201 -5.30 -3.53 -2.54
C SER A 201 -4.29 -4.66 -2.61
N VAL A 202 -3.20 -4.46 -3.34
CA VAL A 202 -2.09 -5.43 -3.40
C VAL A 202 -1.45 -5.63 -2.04
N SER A 203 -1.25 -4.54 -1.29
CA SER A 203 -0.68 -4.60 0.07
C SER A 203 -1.60 -5.34 1.04
N HIS A 204 -2.89 -5.04 0.98
CA HIS A 204 -3.93 -5.65 1.82
C HIS A 204 -4.06 -7.15 1.57
N VAL A 205 -4.17 -7.57 0.30
CA VAL A 205 -4.28 -8.99 -0.03
C VAL A 205 -3.03 -9.76 0.38
N SER A 206 -1.85 -9.18 0.20
CA SER A 206 -0.59 -9.78 0.65
C SER A 206 -0.54 -9.90 2.18
N ASP A 207 -0.98 -8.89 2.94
CA ASP A 207 -1.05 -8.94 4.40
C ASP A 207 -2.05 -9.98 4.91
N VAL A 208 -3.24 -10.04 4.32
CA VAL A 208 -4.30 -10.98 4.68
C VAL A 208 -3.85 -12.42 4.38
N ALA A 209 -3.27 -12.68 3.22
CA ALA A 209 -2.74 -14.00 2.86
C ALA A 209 -1.63 -14.43 3.84
N ARG A 210 -0.66 -13.54 4.14
CA ARG A 210 0.39 -13.79 5.13
C ARG A 210 -0.15 -14.11 6.50
N THR A 211 -1.07 -13.27 6.97
CA THR A 211 -1.65 -13.39 8.31
C THR A 211 -2.37 -14.74 8.43
N GLU A 212 -3.14 -15.14 7.41
CA GLU A 212 -3.81 -16.44 7.38
C GLU A 212 -2.80 -17.60 7.36
N THR A 213 -1.76 -17.52 6.53
CA THR A 213 -0.69 -18.52 6.53
C THR A 213 -0.02 -18.62 7.91
N PHE A 214 0.18 -17.51 8.61
CA PHE A 214 0.81 -17.54 9.93
C PHE A 214 -0.11 -18.16 10.99
N LYS A 215 -1.42 -17.93 10.92
CA LYS A 215 -2.40 -18.53 11.83
C LYS A 215 -2.42 -20.05 11.73
N GLU A 216 -2.43 -20.58 10.51
CA GLU A 216 -2.36 -22.03 10.24
C GLU A 216 -1.07 -22.68 10.79
N ASN A 217 -0.06 -21.87 11.10
CA ASN A 217 1.26 -22.30 11.56
C ASN A 217 1.63 -21.75 12.96
N SER A 218 0.63 -21.40 13.77
CA SER A 218 0.78 -20.86 15.14
C SER A 218 1.47 -21.81 16.13
N GLU A 219 1.52 -23.11 15.80
CA GLU A 219 2.30 -24.11 16.52
C GLU A 219 3.81 -23.80 16.49
N VAL A 220 4.30 -23.24 15.37
CA VAL A 220 5.73 -22.94 15.14
C VAL A 220 6.02 -21.43 15.22
N ILE A 221 5.06 -20.60 14.80
CA ILE A 221 5.18 -19.14 14.79
C ILE A 221 4.78 -18.60 16.16
N LYS A 222 5.69 -17.84 16.77
CA LYS A 222 5.46 -17.16 18.06
C LYS A 222 4.59 -15.92 17.91
N GLY A 223 4.78 -15.19 16.81
CA GLY A 223 4.07 -13.94 16.55
C GLY A 223 4.55 -13.30 15.27
N VAL A 224 4.13 -12.05 15.06
CA VAL A 224 4.53 -11.25 13.89
C VAL A 224 5.22 -9.98 14.34
N GLN A 225 6.35 -9.67 13.70
CA GLN A 225 7.03 -8.41 13.84
C GLN A 225 6.61 -7.48 12.71
N LEU A 226 6.22 -6.26 13.05
CA LEU A 226 5.98 -5.22 12.05
C LEU A 226 7.31 -4.66 11.56
N HIS A 227 7.38 -4.46 10.25
CA HIS A 227 8.55 -3.98 9.58
C HIS A 227 8.19 -2.85 8.62
N ALA A 228 8.65 -1.66 8.92
CA ALA A 228 8.57 -0.51 8.05
C ALA A 228 9.79 -0.44 7.13
N THR A 229 9.59 0.04 5.90
CA THR A 229 10.69 0.36 5.00
C THR A 229 11.53 1.48 5.63
N LEU A 230 12.86 1.33 5.66
CA LEU A 230 13.77 2.35 6.21
C LEU A 230 14.05 3.44 5.17
N ASP A 231 13.08 4.31 4.87
CA ASP A 231 13.26 5.45 3.99
C ASP A 231 12.54 6.72 4.48
N THR A 232 12.75 7.83 3.76
CA THR A 232 12.18 9.15 4.08
C THR A 232 10.69 9.29 3.77
N GLN A 233 10.09 8.31 3.08
CA GLN A 233 8.68 8.29 2.73
C GLN A 233 7.85 7.39 3.66
N THR A 234 8.47 6.78 4.66
CA THR A 234 7.76 6.03 5.70
C THR A 234 6.98 7.01 6.57
N CYS A 235 5.70 6.75 6.80
CA CYS A 235 4.88 7.63 7.63
C CYS A 235 5.19 7.42 9.12
N GLU A 236 4.87 8.42 9.93
CA GLU A 236 5.14 8.40 11.38
C GLU A 236 4.51 7.21 12.09
N GLN A 237 3.30 6.78 11.69
CA GLN A 237 2.66 5.58 12.24
C GLN A 237 3.48 4.31 11.95
N CYS A 238 3.96 4.14 10.71
CA CYS A 238 4.83 3.02 10.39
C CYS A 238 6.19 3.11 11.08
N MET A 239 6.75 4.31 11.27
CA MET A 239 8.00 4.50 12.01
C MET A 239 7.85 4.06 13.48
N ALA A 240 6.72 4.41 14.10
CA ALA A 240 6.43 4.08 15.49
C ALA A 240 6.17 2.58 15.70
N GLU A 241 5.60 1.91 14.70
CA GLU A 241 5.26 0.49 14.75
C GLU A 241 6.43 -0.43 14.35
N ASP A 242 7.50 0.10 13.76
CA ASP A 242 8.63 -0.71 13.30
C ASP A 242 9.34 -1.45 14.44
N GLY A 243 9.51 -2.76 14.28
CA GLY A 243 10.21 -3.64 15.22
C GLY A 243 9.35 -4.17 16.35
N LYS A 244 8.11 -3.68 16.55
CA LYS A 244 7.18 -4.23 17.55
C LYS A 244 6.73 -5.63 17.16
N ILE A 245 6.68 -6.53 18.14
CA ILE A 245 6.21 -7.91 18.00
C ILE A 245 4.82 -8.01 18.61
N TYR A 246 3.90 -8.61 17.88
CA TYR A 246 2.53 -8.85 18.27
C TYR A 246 2.21 -10.34 18.19
N GLU A 247 1.25 -10.78 18.99
CA GLU A 247 0.55 -12.04 18.71
C GLU A 247 -0.13 -11.96 17.35
N ILE A 248 -0.26 -13.10 16.66
CA ILE A 248 -0.70 -13.14 15.25
C ILE A 248 -2.08 -12.47 15.07
N ASP A 249 -2.99 -12.66 16.03
CA ASP A 249 -4.35 -12.11 16.01
C ASP A 249 -4.45 -10.67 16.54
N GLU A 250 -3.45 -10.18 17.28
CA GLU A 250 -3.45 -8.85 17.88
C GLU A 250 -2.70 -7.82 17.02
N ALA A 251 -1.95 -8.29 16.02
CA ALA A 251 -1.20 -7.43 15.12
C ALA A 251 -2.12 -6.50 14.33
N PRO A 252 -1.84 -5.19 14.29
CA PRO A 252 -2.70 -4.25 13.57
C PRO A 252 -2.75 -4.61 12.08
N ALA A 253 -3.93 -4.48 11.48
CA ALA A 253 -4.13 -4.80 10.07
C ALA A 253 -3.33 -3.84 9.19
N ALA A 254 -2.45 -4.37 8.34
CA ALA A 254 -1.76 -3.60 7.32
C ALA A 254 -2.50 -3.78 5.98
N PRO A 255 -2.61 -2.74 5.14
CA PRO A 255 -1.96 -1.43 5.23
C PRO A 255 -2.67 -0.48 6.21
N PHE A 256 -1.89 0.27 7.02
CA PHE A 256 -2.42 1.27 7.96
C PHE A 256 -3.04 2.48 7.26
N HIS A 257 -2.52 2.82 6.08
CA HIS A 257 -2.96 3.95 5.27
C HIS A 257 -2.84 3.61 3.78
N PHE A 258 -3.41 4.44 2.91
CA PHE A 258 -3.25 4.28 1.48
C PHE A 258 -1.77 4.30 1.07
N SER A 259 -1.40 3.40 0.16
CA SER A 259 -0.02 3.22 -0.34
C SER A 259 1.02 2.87 0.73
N CYS A 260 0.60 2.30 1.88
CA CYS A 260 1.52 1.78 2.90
C CYS A 260 2.48 0.72 2.32
N ARG A 261 3.71 0.72 2.82
CA ARG A 261 4.81 -0.19 2.41
C ARG A 261 5.31 -1.07 3.55
N CYS A 262 4.61 -1.04 4.68
CA CYS A 262 4.93 -1.82 5.87
C CYS A 262 4.52 -3.28 5.65
N THR A 263 5.28 -4.20 6.23
CA THR A 263 5.09 -5.65 6.09
C THR A 263 5.18 -6.34 7.43
N LYS A 264 4.42 -7.42 7.61
CA LYS A 264 4.56 -8.35 8.74
C LYS A 264 5.61 -9.40 8.42
N ILE A 265 6.47 -9.69 9.37
CA ILE A 265 7.49 -10.74 9.30
C ILE A 265 7.19 -11.74 10.41
N PRO A 266 7.11 -13.05 10.14
CA PRO A 266 6.85 -14.03 11.18
C PRO A 266 8.09 -14.20 12.06
N VAL A 267 7.86 -14.31 13.37
CA VAL A 267 8.89 -14.64 14.36
C VAL A 267 8.62 -16.07 14.82
N LEU A 268 9.56 -16.98 14.58
CA LEU A 268 9.45 -18.36 15.02
C LEU A 268 9.73 -18.49 16.52
N LYS A 269 9.11 -19.48 17.15
CA LYS A 269 9.45 -19.93 18.51
C LYS A 269 10.91 -20.40 18.56
N SER A 270 11.55 -20.22 19.70
CA SER A 270 12.88 -20.74 20.00
C SER A 270 12.89 -22.27 19.93
N TRP A 271 14.07 -22.86 19.69
CA TRP A 271 14.22 -24.32 19.71
C TRP A 271 13.78 -24.90 21.05
N LYS A 272 14.08 -24.20 22.15
CA LYS A 272 13.64 -24.57 23.49
C LYS A 272 12.11 -24.54 23.65
N GLU A 273 11.43 -23.52 23.13
CA GLU A 273 9.97 -23.43 23.12
C GLU A 273 9.33 -24.54 22.25
N LEU A 274 10.04 -25.02 21.23
CA LEU A 274 9.63 -26.16 20.39
C LEU A 274 10.02 -27.53 20.97
N GLY A 275 10.65 -27.57 22.15
CA GLY A 275 11.12 -28.82 22.78
C GLY A 275 12.35 -29.46 22.11
N ILE A 276 13.05 -28.71 21.25
CA ILE A 276 14.21 -29.16 20.47
C ILE A 276 15.50 -28.68 21.16
N ASN A 277 16.39 -29.62 21.46
CA ASN A 277 17.65 -29.32 22.14
C ASN A 277 18.75 -28.95 21.12
N LEU A 278 18.63 -27.75 20.51
CA LEU A 278 19.59 -27.18 19.56
C LEU A 278 20.18 -25.87 20.12
N LYS A 279 21.46 -25.58 19.88
CA LYS A 279 22.07 -24.30 20.25
C LYS A 279 21.57 -23.18 19.32
N GLU A 280 21.12 -22.08 19.91
CA GLU A 280 20.77 -20.86 19.17
C GLU A 280 22.02 -20.10 18.73
N ALA A 281 21.97 -19.52 17.53
CA ALA A 281 23.02 -18.64 17.03
C ALA A 281 22.88 -17.22 17.65
N PRO A 282 23.97 -16.45 17.80
CA PRO A 282 23.91 -15.06 18.23
C PRO A 282 23.31 -14.13 17.16
N GLU A 283 22.80 -12.96 17.56
CA GLU A 283 22.16 -11.97 16.67
C GLU A 283 23.11 -11.39 15.60
N GLY A 284 22.60 -11.18 14.37
CA GLY A 284 23.30 -10.70 13.17
C GLY A 284 22.73 -9.41 12.54
N THR A 285 22.97 -9.20 11.24
CA THR A 285 22.67 -7.94 10.50
C THR A 285 21.70 -8.09 9.30
N ARG A 286 20.69 -7.21 9.18
CA ARG A 286 19.74 -6.90 8.07
C ARG A 286 20.25 -5.84 7.05
N ALA A 287 19.42 -5.41 6.10
CA ALA A 287 19.70 -4.35 5.11
C ALA A 287 18.98 -3.00 5.40
N SER A 288 19.57 -1.88 4.96
CA SER A 288 19.13 -0.48 5.10
C SER A 288 19.55 0.34 3.86
N MET A 289 19.01 1.55 3.68
CA MET A 289 19.37 2.46 2.55
C MET A 289 20.88 2.68 2.40
N ASN A 290 21.66 2.64 3.49
CA ASN A 290 23.11 2.88 3.48
C ASN A 290 23.96 1.59 3.67
N GLY A 291 23.37 0.40 3.47
CA GLY A 291 24.08 -0.88 3.62
C GLY A 291 23.47 -1.82 4.67
N GLN A 292 24.21 -2.84 5.08
CA GLN A 292 23.72 -3.80 6.09
C GLN A 292 23.79 -3.21 7.51
N VAL A 293 22.72 -3.35 8.30
CA VAL A 293 22.57 -2.88 9.69
C VAL A 293 22.12 -4.03 10.60
N PRO A 294 22.26 -4.02 11.94
CA PRO A 294 21.76 -5.09 12.82
C PRO A 294 20.27 -5.41 12.63
N THR A 295 19.83 -6.68 12.71
CA THR A 295 18.41 -7.04 12.53
C THR A 295 17.49 -6.43 13.58
N SER A 296 18.01 -6.25 14.79
CA SER A 296 17.38 -5.52 15.89
C SER A 296 17.33 -3.99 15.69
N LEU A 297 17.96 -3.45 14.63
CA LEU A 297 17.93 -2.01 14.35
C LEU A 297 16.51 -1.59 13.96
N THR A 298 15.84 -0.85 14.84
CA THR A 298 14.52 -0.26 14.58
C THR A 298 14.63 1.02 13.74
N TYR A 299 13.53 1.48 13.16
CA TYR A 299 13.47 2.74 12.41
C TYR A 299 14.00 3.91 13.25
N GLY A 300 13.61 3.99 14.52
CA GLY A 300 14.10 5.03 15.43
C GLY A 300 15.62 5.00 15.62
N GLN A 301 16.21 3.80 15.75
CA GLN A 301 17.66 3.65 15.87
C GLN A 301 18.38 3.95 14.55
N TRP A 302 17.79 3.57 13.41
CA TRP A 302 18.30 3.92 12.08
C TRP A 302 18.30 5.44 11.86
N LEU A 303 17.19 6.10 12.16
CA LEU A 303 16.99 7.53 11.95
C LEU A 303 17.95 8.37 12.80
N LYS A 304 18.21 7.94 14.04
CA LYS A 304 19.18 8.58 14.95
C LYS A 304 20.60 8.62 14.36
N ASN A 305 20.95 7.65 13.53
CA ASN A 305 22.26 7.55 12.87
C ASN A 305 22.33 8.23 11.50
N GLN A 306 21.23 8.86 11.03
CA GLN A 306 21.21 9.60 9.76
C GLN A 306 21.71 11.05 9.90
N SER A 307 22.06 11.67 8.78
CA SER A 307 22.44 13.09 8.73
C SER A 307 21.28 14.00 9.15
N ALA A 308 21.60 15.23 9.54
CA ALA A 308 20.57 16.20 9.91
C ALA A 308 19.60 16.51 8.77
N GLU A 309 20.07 16.49 7.53
CA GLU A 309 19.26 16.64 6.32
C GLU A 309 18.26 15.50 6.17
N ILE A 310 18.70 14.24 6.27
CA ILE A 310 17.80 13.07 6.17
C ILE A 310 16.79 13.05 7.32
N GLN A 311 17.18 13.43 8.54
CA GLN A 311 16.24 13.55 9.66
C GLN A 311 15.19 14.63 9.41
N ASN A 312 15.59 15.77 8.83
CA ASN A 312 14.67 16.86 8.49
C ASN A 312 13.75 16.47 7.34
N ASP A 313 14.23 15.72 6.35
CA ASP A 313 13.43 15.20 5.25
C ASP A 313 12.39 14.18 5.73
N ALA A 314 12.78 13.29 6.65
CA ALA A 314 11.90 12.25 7.17
C ALA A 314 10.84 12.77 8.16
N LEU A 315 11.18 13.74 9.02
CA LEU A 315 10.31 14.20 10.12
C LEU A 315 9.78 15.63 9.97
N GLY A 316 10.36 16.42 9.07
CA GLY A 316 10.24 17.87 9.09
C GLY A 316 11.11 18.52 10.18
N ILE A 317 11.52 19.78 9.95
CA ILE A 317 12.51 20.50 10.77
C ILE A 317 12.16 20.52 12.28
N GLY A 318 10.89 20.75 12.62
CA GLY A 318 10.45 20.87 14.01
C GLY A 318 10.56 19.56 14.79
N LYS A 319 10.00 18.47 14.25
CA LYS A 319 10.05 17.13 14.88
C LYS A 319 11.47 16.57 14.88
N ALA A 320 12.22 16.79 13.79
CA ALA A 320 13.62 16.41 13.70
C ALA A 320 14.48 17.08 14.79
N LYS A 321 14.24 18.35 15.10
CA LYS A 321 14.93 19.04 16.20
C LYS A 321 14.64 18.36 17.55
N LEU A 322 13.38 18.16 17.90
CA LEU A 322 13.00 17.50 19.17
C LEU A 322 13.55 16.07 19.27
N PHE A 323 13.54 15.32 18.17
CA PHE A 323 14.09 13.96 18.10
C PHE A 323 15.62 13.94 18.29
N ARG A 324 16.33 14.88 17.64
CA ARG A 324 17.79 15.01 17.74
C ARG A 324 18.23 15.47 19.13
N ASP A 325 17.44 16.34 19.75
CA ASP A 325 17.63 16.81 21.13
C ASP A 325 17.30 15.71 22.16
N GLY A 326 16.82 14.54 21.71
CA GLY A 326 16.48 13.39 22.57
C GLY A 326 15.22 13.59 23.41
N LYS A 327 14.43 14.64 23.13
CA LYS A 327 13.22 14.97 23.89
C LYS A 327 12.01 14.13 23.52
N ILE A 328 12.03 13.54 22.32
CA ILE A 328 10.99 12.62 21.81
C ILE A 328 11.64 11.48 21.04
N THR A 329 10.95 10.35 20.98
CA THR A 329 11.28 9.16 20.20
C THR A 329 10.28 8.97 19.06
N VAL A 330 10.57 8.08 18.10
CA VAL A 330 9.62 7.77 17.02
C VAL A 330 8.30 7.18 17.52
N GLY A 331 8.32 6.52 18.70
CA GLY A 331 7.11 5.98 19.33
C GLY A 331 6.17 7.08 19.82
N ASP A 332 6.69 8.26 20.17
CA ASP A 332 5.90 9.39 20.66
C ASP A 332 5.14 10.10 19.54
N PHE A 333 5.42 9.79 18.27
CA PHE A 333 4.75 10.41 17.13
C PHE A 333 3.29 9.98 16.96
N VAL A 334 2.88 8.88 17.60
CA VAL A 334 1.51 8.41 17.56
C VAL A 334 0.97 8.20 18.97
N ASP A 335 -0.32 8.47 19.16
CA ASP A 335 -1.01 8.06 20.37
C ASP A 335 -1.29 6.55 20.38
N ASN A 336 -1.87 6.05 21.48
CA ASN A 336 -2.27 4.66 21.64
C ASN A 336 -3.37 4.18 20.67
N ARG A 337 -3.94 5.08 19.85
CA ARG A 337 -4.91 4.78 18.79
C ARG A 337 -4.28 4.87 17.40
N GLY A 338 -2.96 5.08 17.31
CA GLY A 338 -2.24 5.24 16.05
C GLY A 338 -2.41 6.60 15.38
N LYS A 339 -3.02 7.59 16.07
CA LYS A 339 -3.18 8.93 15.53
C LYS A 339 -1.87 9.69 15.66
N THR A 340 -1.40 10.25 14.55
CA THR A 340 -0.20 11.08 14.50
C THR A 340 -0.36 12.37 15.31
N LEU A 341 0.62 12.67 16.17
CA LEU A 341 0.68 13.87 16.99
C LEU A 341 1.27 15.07 16.22
N THR A 342 0.75 16.25 16.51
CA THR A 342 1.24 17.52 15.99
C THR A 342 2.53 17.96 16.70
N LEU A 343 3.29 18.87 16.08
CA LEU A 343 4.49 19.44 16.71
C LEU A 343 4.19 20.11 18.06
N ASN A 344 3.04 20.76 18.21
CA ASN A 344 2.64 21.39 19.46
C ASN A 344 2.32 20.37 20.56
N GLU A 345 1.71 19.24 20.19
CA GLU A 345 1.45 18.13 21.12
C GLU A 345 2.75 17.47 21.54
N LEU A 346 3.66 17.21 20.59
CA LEU A 346 5.00 16.68 20.87
C LEU A 346 5.82 17.64 21.73
N ALA A 347 5.75 18.95 21.50
CA ALA A 347 6.45 19.94 22.31
C ALA A 347 5.98 19.96 23.77
N ARG A 348 4.70 19.67 24.05
CA ARG A 348 4.18 19.53 25.41
C ARG A 348 4.68 18.27 26.11
N ILE A 349 4.88 17.19 25.35
CA ILE A 349 5.45 15.93 25.86
C ILE A 349 6.95 16.09 26.14
N ALA A 350 7.63 16.87 25.29
CA ALA A 350 9.07 17.10 25.29
C ALA A 350 9.61 17.97 26.44
N GLY A 351 8.74 18.63 27.22
CA GLY A 351 9.13 19.62 28.24
C GLY A 351 9.49 20.96 27.66
#